data_AF-A0A352Q6E5-F1
#
_entry.id   AF-A0A352Q6E5-F1
#
_cell.length_a   1.000
_cell.length_b   1.000
_cell.length_c   1.000
_cell.angle_alpha   90.00
_cell.angle_beta   90.00
_cell.angle_gamma   90.00
#
_symmetry.space_group_name_H-M   'P 1'
#
loop_
_entity.id
_entity.type
_entity.pdbx_description
1 polymer ?
#
loop_
_entity_poly.entity_id
_entity_poly.type
_entity_poly.pdbx_seq_one_letter_code
_entity_poly.pdbx_strand_id
1 'polypeptide(L)'
;VDPVGNGHDYTDANTPPAAVYTVREQREGNIQLRGKNKEAYVKLRGERDAQLEMPVLILPSIQVNIRAGVLPPPEDNGVSYLKIPLNQL
;
A
#
# COMPACT_ATOMS: atom_id res chain seq x y z
N VAL A 1 25.32 7.13 -3.19
CA VAL A 1 24.19 6.38 -3.76
C VAL A 1 23.07 6.58 -2.78
N ASP A 2 21.97 7.20 -3.19
CA ASP A 2 20.88 7.54 -2.27
C ASP A 2 19.86 6.40 -2.32
N PRO A 3 19.87 5.46 -1.35
CA PRO A 3 18.97 4.32 -1.38
C PRO A 3 17.54 4.75 -1.06
N VAL A 4 16.60 4.08 -1.72
CA VAL A 4 15.16 4.21 -1.52
C VAL A 4 14.62 2.80 -1.30
N GLY A 5 14.18 2.52 -0.07
CA GLY A 5 13.50 1.27 0.26
C GLY A 5 12.03 1.32 -0.15
N ASN A 6 11.48 0.20 -0.62
CA ASN A 6 10.05 0.04 -0.86
C ASN A 6 9.35 -0.59 0.36
N GLY A 7 8.05 -0.30 0.51
CA GLY A 7 7.22 -0.97 1.51
C GLY A 7 6.69 -2.32 1.04
N HIS A 8 6.56 -2.50 -0.28
CA HIS A 8 6.07 -3.71 -0.94
C HIS A 8 6.74 -3.86 -2.31
N ASP A 9 6.88 -5.09 -2.76
CA ASP A 9 7.25 -5.41 -4.13
C ASP A 9 6.26 -6.43 -4.71
N TYR A 10 5.60 -6.05 -5.80
CA TYR A 10 4.63 -6.89 -6.50
C TYR A 10 5.26 -7.34 -7.81
N THR A 11 5.83 -8.54 -7.81
CA THR A 11 6.55 -9.10 -8.94
C THR A 11 5.66 -9.90 -9.88
N ASP A 12 6.16 -10.14 -11.09
CA ASP A 12 5.65 -11.16 -11.99
C ASP A 12 6.66 -12.32 -12.12
N ALA A 13 6.34 -13.32 -12.94
CA ALA A 13 7.20 -14.48 -13.15
C ALA A 13 8.59 -14.14 -13.72
N ASN A 14 8.76 -12.94 -14.29
CA ASN A 14 9.97 -12.53 -15.00
C ASN A 14 10.82 -11.53 -14.20
N THR A 15 10.32 -11.03 -13.07
CA THR A 15 10.96 -9.98 -12.29
C THR A 15 11.27 -10.50 -10.88
N PRO A 16 12.55 -10.68 -10.51
CA PRO A 16 12.89 -11.08 -9.15
C PRO A 16 12.57 -9.95 -8.16
N PRO A 17 12.23 -10.27 -6.90
CA PRO A 17 11.93 -9.27 -5.90
C PRO A 17 13.14 -8.40 -5.57
N ALA A 18 12.91 -7.11 -5.38
CA ALA A 18 13.90 -6.11 -4.99
C ALA A 18 13.36 -5.24 -3.85
N ALA A 19 14.18 -5.04 -2.81
CA ALA A 19 13.81 -4.27 -1.62
C ALA A 19 14.35 -2.82 -1.62
N VAL A 20 15.32 -2.53 -2.50
CA VAL A 20 16.05 -1.26 -2.51
C VAL A 20 16.35 -0.84 -3.93
N TYR A 21 16.12 0.44 -4.20
CA TYR A 21 16.54 1.14 -5.42
C TYR A 21 17.37 2.35 -5.05
N THR A 22 17.87 3.06 -6.05
CA THR A 22 18.48 4.39 -5.92
C THR A 22 17.54 5.47 -6.44
N VAL A 23 17.75 6.71 -5.98
CA VAL A 23 17.04 7.88 -6.55
C VAL A 23 17.21 7.96 -8.07
N ARG A 24 18.38 7.62 -8.59
CA ARG A 24 18.66 7.64 -10.04
C ARG A 24 17.82 6.60 -10.79
N GLU A 25 17.82 5.36 -10.33
CA GLU A 25 17.03 4.27 -10.94
C GLU A 25 15.53 4.62 -10.94
N GLN A 26 15.02 5.21 -9.86
CA GLN A 26 13.62 5.64 -9.82
C GLN A 26 13.33 6.80 -10.79
N ARG A 27 14.24 7.77 -10.96
CA ARG A 27 14.06 8.87 -11.92
C ARG A 27 14.10 8.38 -13.38
N GLU A 28 14.96 7.42 -13.69
CA GLU A 28 15.20 6.94 -15.06
C GLU A 28 14.34 5.74 -15.47
N GLY A 29 13.82 4.97 -14.50
CA GLY A 29 13.16 3.68 -14.73
C GLY A 29 11.71 3.58 -14.24
N ASN A 30 11.24 4.46 -13.36
CA ASN A 30 9.90 4.33 -12.80
C ASN A 30 8.82 4.56 -13.87
N ILE A 31 8.09 3.50 -14.21
CA ILE A 31 7.10 3.49 -15.29
C ILE A 31 5.92 4.45 -15.06
N GLN A 32 5.64 4.82 -13.82
CA GLN A 32 4.57 5.75 -13.47
C GLN A 32 5.04 7.21 -13.47
N LEU A 33 6.31 7.48 -13.14
CA LEU A 33 6.84 8.85 -12.95
C LEU A 33 7.65 9.37 -14.14
N ARG A 34 8.42 8.50 -14.82
CA ARG A 34 9.38 8.92 -15.84
C ARG A 34 8.71 9.70 -16.98
N GLY A 35 9.23 10.91 -17.23
CA GLY A 35 8.77 11.78 -18.32
C GLY A 35 7.39 12.39 -18.11
N LYS A 36 6.83 12.34 -16.89
CA LYS A 36 5.52 12.94 -16.58
C LYS A 36 5.66 14.19 -15.74
N ASN A 37 4.81 15.18 -16.02
CA ASN A 37 4.54 16.28 -15.11
C ASN A 37 3.47 15.88 -14.09
N LYS A 38 3.15 16.80 -13.18
CA LYS A 38 2.18 16.58 -12.10
C LYS A 38 0.80 16.21 -12.64
N GLU A 39 0.31 16.95 -13.63
CA GLU A 39 -1.04 16.79 -14.18
C GLU A 39 -1.21 15.43 -14.85
N ALA A 40 -0.22 15.00 -15.64
CA ALA A 40 -0.21 13.69 -16.28
C ALA A 40 -0.15 12.56 -15.25
N TYR A 41 0.64 12.73 -14.18
CA TYR A 41 0.72 11.74 -13.10
C TYR A 41 -0.59 11.62 -12.33
N VAL A 42 -1.21 12.75 -11.94
CA VAL A 42 -2.49 12.77 -11.22
C VAL A 42 -3.59 12.10 -12.03
N LYS A 43 -3.67 12.39 -13.34
CA LYS A 43 -4.64 11.72 -14.22
C LYS A 43 -4.41 10.21 -14.26
N LEU A 44 -3.18 9.76 -14.51
CA LEU A 44 -2.83 8.34 -14.54
C LEU A 44 -3.18 7.63 -13.23
N ARG A 45 -2.91 8.26 -12.09
CA ARG A 45 -3.22 7.68 -10.78
C ARG A 45 -4.71 7.63 -10.52
N GLY A 46 -5.46 8.69 -10.81
CA GLY A 46 -6.91 8.70 -10.65
C GLY A 46 -7.60 7.62 -11.49
N GLU A 47 -7.21 7.48 -12.75
CA GLU A 47 -7.74 6.43 -13.65
C GLU A 47 -7.41 5.03 -13.14
N ARG A 48 -6.19 4.81 -12.65
CA ARG A 48 -5.77 3.52 -12.10
C ARG A 48 -6.48 3.19 -10.79
N ASP A 49 -6.51 4.13 -9.85
CA ASP A 49 -7.05 3.92 -8.51
C ASP A 49 -8.55 3.58 -8.57
N ALA A 50 -9.30 4.13 -9.55
CA ALA A 50 -10.71 3.80 -9.78
C ALA A 50 -10.98 2.36 -10.24
N GLN A 51 -9.95 1.62 -10.65
CA GLN A 51 -10.04 0.23 -11.11
C GLN A 51 -9.54 -0.79 -10.07
N LEU A 52 -9.03 -0.33 -8.93
CA LEU A 52 -8.46 -1.20 -7.92
C LEU A 52 -9.54 -1.67 -6.94
N GLU A 53 -9.49 -2.96 -6.60
CA GLU A 53 -10.30 -3.52 -5.53
C GLU A 53 -9.72 -3.15 -4.15
N MET A 54 -10.56 -3.29 -3.12
CA MET A 54 -10.14 -3.08 -1.74
C MET A 54 -9.09 -4.12 -1.33
N PRO A 55 -7.98 -3.71 -0.67
CA PRO A 55 -7.00 -4.66 -0.16
C PRO A 55 -7.65 -5.64 0.82
N VAL A 56 -7.31 -6.93 0.68
CA VAL A 56 -7.89 -8.04 1.47
C VAL A 56 -7.88 -7.77 2.98
N LEU A 57 -6.81 -7.14 3.49
CA LEU A 57 -6.62 -6.89 4.93
C LEU A 57 -6.88 -5.45 5.35
N ILE A 58 -7.48 -4.59 4.52
CA ILE A 58 -7.59 -3.16 4.83
C ILE A 58 -8.30 -2.91 6.18
N LEU A 59 -9.42 -3.58 6.43
CA LEU A 59 -10.22 -3.41 7.66
C LEU A 59 -9.51 -3.94 8.92
N PRO A 60 -8.94 -5.17 8.93
CA PRO A 60 -8.07 -5.62 10.00
C PRO A 60 -6.86 -4.71 10.24
N SER A 61 -6.11 -4.38 9.18
CA SER A 61 -4.86 -3.62 9.28
C SER A 61 -5.09 -2.23 9.83
N ILE A 62 -6.12 -1.50 9.36
CA ILE A 62 -6.40 -0.15 9.89
C ILE A 62 -6.74 -0.22 11.39
N GLN A 63 -7.59 -1.16 11.81
CA GLN A 63 -7.99 -1.27 13.22
C GLN A 63 -6.79 -1.49 14.16
N VAL A 64 -5.78 -2.23 13.72
CA VAL A 64 -4.58 -2.51 14.52
C VAL A 64 -3.55 -1.39 14.37
N ASN A 65 -3.32 -0.90 13.16
CA ASN A 65 -2.25 0.06 12.87
C ASN A 65 -2.53 1.46 13.44
N ILE A 66 -3.79 1.92 13.50
CA ILE A 66 -4.13 3.20 14.17
C ILE A 66 -3.83 3.16 15.67
N ARG A 67 -3.71 1.96 16.24
CA ARG A 67 -3.36 1.71 17.65
C ARG A 67 -1.88 1.33 17.82
N ALA A 68 -1.02 1.74 16.89
CA ALA A 68 0.41 1.43 16.89
C ALA A 68 0.71 -0.09 16.99
N GLY A 69 -0.12 -0.93 16.37
CA GLY A 69 0.05 -2.39 16.40
C GLY A 69 -0.66 -3.09 17.57
N VAL A 70 -1.27 -2.34 18.49
CA VAL A 70 -1.99 -2.90 19.63
C VAL A 70 -3.38 -3.38 19.21
N LEU A 71 -3.73 -4.62 19.56
CA LEU A 71 -5.05 -5.18 19.32
C LEU A 71 -6.14 -4.37 20.06
N PRO A 72 -7.41 -4.41 19.60
CA PRO A 72 -8.52 -3.86 20.36
C PRO A 72 -8.55 -4.42 21.79
N PRO A 73 -9.01 -3.62 22.79
CA PRO A 73 -9.16 -4.13 24.15
C PRO A 73 -10.10 -5.35 24.15
N PRO A 74 -9.86 -6.34 25.03
CA PRO A 74 -10.73 -7.49 25.16
C PRO A 74 -12.13 -7.06 25.64
N GLU A 75 -13.15 -7.78 25.20
CA GLU A 75 -14.51 -7.66 25.75
C GLU A 75 -14.62 -8.43 27.09
N ASP A 76 -15.81 -8.48 27.69
CA ASP A 76 -16.03 -9.06 29.03
C ASP A 76 -15.66 -10.54 29.15
N ASN A 77 -15.61 -11.26 28.02
CA ASN A 77 -15.16 -12.65 27.95
C ASN A 77 -13.63 -12.80 27.86
N GLY A 78 -12.88 -11.70 27.92
CA GLY A 78 -11.42 -11.67 27.85
C GLY A 78 -10.86 -11.81 26.42
N VAL A 79 -11.70 -11.76 25.38
CA VAL A 79 -11.28 -11.94 23.98
C VAL A 79 -11.34 -10.61 23.22
N SER A 80 -10.30 -10.33 22.43
CA SER A 80 -10.27 -9.19 21.51
C SER A 80 -10.88 -9.55 20.16
N TYR A 81 -11.71 -8.65 19.62
CA TYR A 81 -12.38 -8.85 18.33
C TYR A 81 -12.05 -7.73 17.34
N LEU A 82 -11.81 -8.12 16.08
CA LEU A 82 -11.81 -7.19 14.96
C LEU A 82 -13.25 -6.98 14.49
N LYS A 83 -13.63 -5.73 14.27
CA LYS A 83 -15.00 -5.39 13.85
C LYS A 83 -15.02 -5.21 12.34
N ILE A 84 -15.83 -6.00 11.65
CA ILE A 84 -16.01 -5.90 10.20
C ILE A 84 -17.34 -5.18 9.95
N PRO A 85 -17.32 -3.92 9.50
CA PRO A 85 -18.55 -3.21 9.17
C PRO A 85 -19.20 -3.85 7.93
N LEU A 86 -20.49 -4.16 8.02
CA LEU A 86 -21.24 -4.79 6.94
C LEU A 86 -21.83 -3.71 6.03
N ASN A 87 -21.61 -3.84 4.72
CA ASN A 87 -22.11 -2.90 3.69
C ASN A 87 -21.72 -1.43 3.94
N GLN A 88 -20.55 -1.21 4.55
CA GLN A 88 -20.03 0.09 4.90
C GLN A 88 -18.53 0.08 4.60
N LEU A 89 -18.17 0.51 3.39
CA LEU A 89 -16.79 0.76 2.95
C LEU A 89 -16.77 1.71 1.77
#